data_AF-A0A2V7T7Z5-F1
#
_entry.id   AF-A0A2V7T7Z5-F1
#
_cell.length_a   1.000
_cell.length_b   1.000
_cell.length_c   1.000
_cell.angle_alpha   90.00
_cell.angle_beta   90.00
_cell.angle_gamma   90.00
#
_symmetry.space_group_name_H-M   'P 1'
#
loop_
_entity.id
_entity.type
_entity.pdbx_description
1 polymer ?
#
loop_
_entity_poly.entity_id
_entity_poly.type
_entity_poly.pdbx_seq_one_letter_code
_entity_poly.pdbx_strand_id
1 'polypeptide(L)' 'MASIRALLDGVGVVLDPAYGPVPINPQLGRYVVRGTASPDARTRAEQIPGVRFFADAVQEPAS' A
#
# COMPACT_ATOMS: atom_id res chain seq x y z
N MET A 1 3.98 14.29 -10.03
CA MET A 1 4.02 13.23 -9.00
C MET A 1 2.66 12.56 -8.97
N ALA A 2 2.54 11.31 -9.46
CA ALA A 2 1.28 10.57 -9.34
C ALA A 2 1.03 10.30 -7.85
N SER A 3 -0.20 10.47 -7.38
CA SER A 3 -0.55 10.09 -6.02
C SER A 3 -0.34 8.58 -5.86
N ILE A 4 0.14 8.13 -4.70
CA ILE A 4 0.32 6.69 -4.41
C ILE A 4 -0.96 5.89 -4.68
N ARG A 5 -2.13 6.54 -4.53
CA ARG A 5 -3.44 5.97 -4.89
C ARG A 5 -3.55 5.69 -6.39
N ALA A 6 -3.24 6.66 -7.24
CA ALA A 6 -3.32 6.48 -8.70
C ALA A 6 -2.32 5.42 -9.21
N LEU A 7 -1.13 5.35 -8.60
CA LEU A 7 -0.12 4.35 -8.94
C LEU A 7 -0.63 2.92 -8.67
N LEU A 8 -1.22 2.69 -7.49
CA LEU A 8 -1.70 1.39 -7.07
C LEU A 8 -3.01 0.99 -7.76
N ASP A 9 -3.89 1.96 -8.03
CA ASP A 9 -5.10 1.76 -8.83
C ASP A 9 -4.76 1.29 -10.26
N GLY A 10 -3.73 1.86 -10.88
CA GLY A 10 -3.26 1.47 -12.22
C GLY A 10 -2.78 0.01 -12.35
N VAL A 11 -2.46 -0.65 -11.22
CA VAL A 11 -2.09 -2.08 -11.18
C VAL A 11 -3.21 -2.96 -10.62
N GLY A 12 -4.39 -2.39 -10.34
CA GLY A 12 -5.57 -3.10 -9.87
C GLY A 12 -5.59 -3.36 -8.37
N VAL A 13 -4.84 -2.60 -7.58
CA VAL A 13 -4.93 -2.63 -6.11
C VAL A 13 -6.04 -1.69 -5.66
N VAL A 14 -7.02 -2.24 -4.95
CA VAL A 14 -8.15 -1.47 -4.42
C VAL A 14 -7.80 -1.00 -3.02
N LEU A 15 -7.63 0.30 -2.84
CA LEU A 15 -7.30 0.88 -1.54
C LEU A 15 -8.54 1.09 -0.69
N ASP A 16 -8.41 0.84 0.61
CA ASP A 16 -9.42 1.19 1.61
C ASP A 16 -9.52 2.73 1.68
N PRO A 17 -10.67 3.34 1.33
CA PRO A 17 -10.82 4.79 1.33
C PRO A 17 -10.79 5.38 2.74
N ALA A 18 -11.17 4.61 3.77
CA ALA A 18 -11.16 5.02 5.17
C ALA A 18 -9.73 4.98 5.76
N TYR A 19 -8.81 4.26 5.11
CA TYR A 19 -7.41 4.21 5.48
C TYR A 19 -6.59 5.08 4.51
N GLY A 20 -6.21 6.27 4.97
CA GLY A 20 -5.34 7.16 4.19
C GLY A 20 -3.97 6.53 3.91
N PRO A 21 -3.20 7.03 2.93
CA PRO A 21 -1.77 6.82 2.94
C PRO A 21 -1.21 7.44 4.22
N VAL A 22 -0.83 6.60 5.17
CA VAL A 22 -0.22 7.01 6.43
C VAL A 22 1.26 7.31 6.14
N PRO A 23 1.71 8.56 6.25
CA PRO A 23 3.11 8.88 6.03
C PRO A 23 3.97 8.27 7.14
N ILE A 24 4.93 7.42 6.77
CA ILE A 24 5.99 6.97 7.69
C ILE A 24 7.13 7.99 7.69
N ASN A 25 7.55 8.41 6.51
CA ASN A 25 8.58 9.41 6.34
C ASN A 25 8.25 10.28 5.10
N PRO A 26 7.60 11.43 5.30
CA PRO A 26 7.22 12.33 4.21
C PRO A 26 8.40 12.84 3.40
N GLN A 27 9.56 13.09 4.05
CA GLN A 27 10.76 13.60 3.38
C GLN A 27 11.32 12.59 2.37
N LEU A 28 11.12 11.29 2.62
CA LEU A 28 11.52 10.21 1.74
C LEU A 28 10.35 9.67 0.89
N GLY A 29 9.16 10.26 0.96
CA GLY A 29 7.98 9.80 0.24
C GLY A 29 7.52 8.39 0.62
N ARG A 30 7.70 7.97 1.88
CA ARG A 30 7.30 6.64 2.36
C ARG A 30 5.93 6.67 3.02
N TYR A 31 5.05 5.77 2.59
CA TYR A 31 3.67 5.67 3.04
C TYR A 31 3.27 4.22 3.31
N VAL A 32 2.33 4.03 4.22
CA VAL A 32 1.57 2.77 4.38
C VAL A 32 0.15 3.00 3.93
N VAL A 33 -0.39 2.04 3.18
CA VAL A 33 -1.78 2.02 2.76
C VAL A 33 -2.38 0.66 3.12
N ARG A 34 -3.69 0.60 3.29
CA ARG A 34 -4.46 -0.63 3.42
C ARG A 34 -5.31 -0.81 2.18
N GLY A 35 -5.46 -2.03 1.72
CA GLY A 35 -6.23 -2.35 0.54
C GLY A 35 -6.28 -3.84 0.25
N THR A 36 -6.98 -4.20 -0.81
CA THR A 36 -7.08 -5.56 -1.31
C THR A 36 -6.49 -5.65 -2.73
N ALA A 37 -5.88 -6.78 -3.04
CA ALA A 37 -5.30 -7.04 -4.35
C ALA A 37 -5.55 -8.51 -4.72
N SER A 38 -5.98 -8.77 -5.96
CA SER A 38 -5.94 -10.12 -6.51
C SER A 38 -4.48 -10.60 -6.66
N PRO A 39 -4.21 -11.90 -6.77
CA PRO A 39 -2.85 -12.41 -6.98
C PRO A 39 -2.14 -11.72 -8.16
N ASP A 40 -2.82 -11.55 -9.30
CA ASP A 40 -2.26 -10.89 -10.48
C ASP A 40 -2.00 -9.40 -10.27
N ALA A 41 -2.88 -8.69 -9.54
CA ALA A 41 -2.69 -7.29 -9.19
C ALA A 41 -1.50 -7.13 -8.24
N ARG A 42 -1.35 -8.05 -7.28
CA ARG A 42 -0.21 -8.10 -6.37
C ARG A 42 1.09 -8.33 -7.13
N THR A 43 1.14 -9.32 -8.01
CA THR A 43 2.34 -9.60 -8.82
C THR A 43 2.74 -8.38 -9.66
N ARG A 44 1.78 -7.67 -10.26
CA ARG A 44 2.04 -6.42 -11.01
C ARG A 44 2.53 -5.29 -10.10
N ALA A 45 1.91 -5.13 -8.93
CA ALA A 45 2.28 -4.09 -7.97
C ALA A 45 3.67 -4.31 -7.37
N GLU A 46 4.09 -5.55 -7.13
CA GLU A 46 5.43 -5.89 -6.63
C GLU A 46 6.56 -5.58 -7.63
N GLN A 47 6.23 -5.40 -8.93
CA GLN A 47 7.20 -4.92 -9.93
C GLN A 47 7.51 -3.43 -9.80
N ILE A 48 6.69 -2.67 -9.05
CA ILE A 48 6.92 -1.24 -8.83
C ILE A 48 8.04 -1.08 -7.78
N PRO A 49 9.15 -0.39 -8.10
CA PRO A 49 10.24 -0.21 -7.16
C PRO A 49 9.78 0.41 -5.84
N GLY A 50 10.08 -0.26 -4.73
CA GLY A 50 9.75 0.20 -3.38
C GLY A 50 8.36 -0.21 -2.87
N VAL A 51 7.53 -0.86 -3.68
CA VAL A 51 6.26 -1.44 -3.21
C VAL A 51 6.53 -2.79 -2.54
N ARG A 52 5.97 -2.98 -1.35
CA ARG A 52 6.02 -4.25 -0.60
C ARG A 52 4.67 -4.52 0.04
N PHE A 53 4.20 -5.76 -0.08
CA PHE A 53 3.01 -6.23 0.61
C PHE A 53 3.41 -6.88 1.93
N PHE A 54 2.71 -6.51 3.00
CA PHE A 54 2.81 -7.16 4.30
C PHE A 54 1.50 -7.93 4.48
N ALA A 55 1.57 -9.18 4.95
CA ALA A 55 0.38 -9.83 5.48
C ALA A 55 -0.11 -9.03 6.70
N ASP A 56 -1.40 -9.13 7.05
CA ASP A 56 -1.88 -8.58 8.31
C ASP A 56 -0.97 -9.09 9.43
N ALA A 57 -0.16 -8.18 9.98
CA ALA A 57 0.53 -8.46 11.21
C ALA A 57 -0.56 -8.56 12.26
N VAL A 58 -0.68 -9.73 12.93
CA VAL A 58 -1.44 -9.81 14.17
C VAL A 58 -0.80 -8.78 15.10
N GLN A 59 -1.42 -7.61 15.23
CA GLN A 59 -1.00 -6.63 16.22
C GLN A 59 -1.49 -7.17 17.55
N GLU A 60 -0.56 -7.71 18.35
CA GLU A 60 -0.83 -7.85 19.77
C GLU A 60 -1.16 -6.44 20.30
N PRO A 61 -2.27 -6.29 21.04
CA PRO A 61 -2.59 -5.01 21.65
C PRO A 61 -1.41 -4.56 22.50
N ALA A 62 -1.03 -3.29 22.37
CA ALA A 62 -0.06 -2.69 23.27
C ALA A 62 -0.65 -2.75 24.69
N SER A 63 0.00 -3.53 25.57
CA SER A 63 -0.29 -3.58 27.01
C SER A 63 -0.12 -2.22 27.68
#